data_AF-A0A366SEL8-F1
#
_entry.id   AF-A0A366SEL8-F1
#
_cell.length_a   1.000
_cell.length_b   1.000
_cell.length_c   1.000
_cell.angle_alpha   90.00
_cell.angle_beta   90.00
_cell.angle_gamma   90.00
#
_symmetry.space_group_name_H-M   'P 1'
#
loop_
_entity.id
_entity.type
_entity.pdbx_description
1 polymer ?
#
loop_
_entity_poly.entity_id
_entity_poly.type
_entity_poly.pdbx_seq_one_letter_code
_entity_poly.pdbx_strand_id
1 'polypeptide(L)'
;MAEEKTKEQRDQEQLMATMGLIINGGNAKSLAFEAIYAAKEGKFDEAQEKLKEADEALLEAHNSQTEMLAQEAAGHPVEVHLLTVHSQDHLMNAITFKDLAGEVVAIHQELAEIKAKLAE
;
A
#
# COMPACT_ATOMS: atom_id res chain seq x y z
N MET A 1 6.23 28.72 22.31
CA MET A 1 6.54 27.37 22.84
C MET A 1 5.35 26.52 22.47
N ALA A 2 5.53 25.48 21.63
CA ALA A 2 4.45 24.54 21.37
C ALA A 2 4.17 23.78 22.68
N GLU A 3 2.90 23.65 23.06
CA GLU A 3 2.51 22.85 24.22
C GLU A 3 2.91 21.39 23.97
N GLU A 4 3.55 20.78 24.96
CA GLU A 4 3.96 19.38 24.90
C GLU A 4 2.70 18.50 24.95
N LYS A 5 2.48 17.65 23.94
CA LYS A 5 1.28 16.80 23.86
C LYS A 5 1.22 15.85 25.06
N THR A 6 0.02 15.64 25.61
CA THR A 6 -0.18 14.67 26.69
C THR A 6 0.06 13.24 26.19
N LYS A 7 0.23 12.29 27.11
CA LYS A 7 0.35 10.87 26.74
C LYS A 7 -0.88 10.39 25.96
N GLU A 8 -2.08 10.66 26.46
CA GLU A 8 -3.35 10.26 25.81
C GLU A 8 -3.49 10.83 24.39
N GLN A 9 -3.05 12.08 24.16
CA GLN A 9 -3.07 12.68 22.82
C GLN A 9 -2.13 11.95 21.84
N ARG A 10 -0.93 11.58 22.30
CA ARG A 10 0.03 10.82 21.48
C ARG A 10 -0.48 9.41 21.18
N ASP A 11 -1.05 8.73 22.18
CA ASP A 11 -1.61 7.40 22.02
C ASP A 11 -2.78 7.41 21.01
N GLN A 12 -3.63 8.45 21.05
CA GLN A 12 -4.73 8.61 20.11
C GLN A 12 -4.24 8.89 18.68
N GLU A 13 -3.23 9.76 18.51
CA GLU A 13 -2.62 10.02 17.20
C GLU A 13 -1.97 8.77 16.61
N GLN A 14 -1.25 8.01 17.43
CA GLN A 14 -0.63 6.76 17.01
C GLN A 14 -1.69 5.73 16.61
N LEU A 15 -2.81 5.63 17.33
CA LEU A 15 -3.92 4.76 16.98
C LEU A 15 -4.53 5.15 15.63
N MET A 16 -4.74 6.46 15.38
CA MET A 16 -5.25 6.93 14.09
C MET A 16 -4.29 6.60 12.95
N ALA A 17 -2.99 6.83 13.13
CA ALA A 17 -1.97 6.46 12.14
C ALA A 17 -1.97 4.94 11.88
N THR A 18 -2.07 4.13 12.94
CA THR A 18 -2.15 2.67 12.86
C THR A 18 -3.37 2.21 12.06
N MET A 19 -4.54 2.81 12.29
CA MET A 19 -5.75 2.51 11.52
C MET A 19 -5.63 2.93 10.06
N GLY A 20 -5.08 4.11 9.80
CA GLY A 20 -4.84 4.60 8.44
C GLY A 20 -3.95 3.66 7.64
N LEU A 21 -2.87 3.16 8.25
CA LEU A 21 -1.99 2.14 7.65
C LEU A 21 -2.74 0.85 7.27
N ILE A 22 -3.60 0.34 8.15
CA ILE A 22 -4.36 -0.89 7.88
C ILE A 22 -5.34 -0.67 6.73
N ILE A 23 -6.09 0.42 6.75
CA ILE A 23 -7.12 0.73 5.75
C ILE A 23 -6.46 0.94 4.38
N ASN A 24 -5.47 1.82 4.31
CA ASN A 24 -4.82 2.16 3.05
C ASN A 24 -3.98 1.00 2.50
N GLY A 25 -3.26 0.26 3.36
CA GLY A 25 -2.55 -0.96 2.96
C GLY A 25 -3.51 -2.07 2.48
N GLY A 26 -4.64 -2.25 3.16
CA GLY A 26 -5.70 -3.19 2.73
C GLY A 26 -6.33 -2.81 1.39
N ASN A 27 -6.60 -1.52 1.18
CA ASN A 27 -7.15 -1.00 -0.07
C ASN A 27 -6.17 -1.18 -1.23
N ALA A 28 -4.92 -0.75 -1.06
CA ALA A 28 -3.86 -0.92 -2.06
C ALA A 28 -3.70 -2.39 -2.50
N LYS A 29 -3.70 -3.32 -1.54
CA LYS A 29 -3.63 -4.75 -1.85
C LYS A 29 -4.83 -5.23 -2.67
N SER A 30 -6.04 -4.77 -2.35
CA SER A 30 -7.26 -5.12 -3.08
C SER A 30 -7.22 -4.60 -4.52
N LEU A 31 -6.82 -3.34 -4.71
CA LEU A 31 -6.64 -2.70 -6.02
C LEU A 31 -5.58 -3.42 -6.87
N ALA A 32 -4.47 -3.84 -6.27
CA ALA A 32 -3.47 -4.65 -6.96
C ALA A 32 -4.02 -6.02 -7.42
N PHE A 33 -4.91 -6.65 -6.65
CA PHE A 33 -5.61 -7.86 -7.10
C PHE A 33 -6.56 -7.57 -8.27
N GLU A 34 -7.34 -6.49 -8.19
CA GLU A 34 -8.22 -6.04 -9.27
C GLU A 34 -7.44 -5.81 -10.57
N ALA A 35 -6.26 -5.20 -10.49
CA ALA A 35 -5.38 -5.01 -11.64
C ALA A 35 -4.97 -6.34 -12.30
N ILE A 36 -4.57 -7.33 -11.51
CA ILE A 36 -4.23 -8.67 -12.01
C ILE A 36 -5.44 -9.31 -12.70
N TYR A 37 -6.64 -9.19 -12.12
CA TYR A 37 -7.85 -9.75 -12.72
C TYR A 37 -8.22 -9.07 -14.04
N ALA A 38 -8.15 -7.74 -14.09
CA ALA A 38 -8.38 -6.99 -15.34
C ALA A 38 -7.38 -7.40 -16.44
N ALA A 39 -6.10 -7.54 -16.11
CA ALA A 39 -5.08 -7.98 -17.07
C ALA A 39 -5.31 -9.42 -17.57
N LYS A 40 -5.78 -10.33 -16.71
CA LYS A 40 -6.16 -11.69 -17.12
C LYS A 40 -7.29 -11.70 -18.14
N GLU A 41 -8.19 -10.74 -18.07
CA GLU A 41 -9.30 -10.54 -19.02
C GLU A 41 -8.88 -9.75 -20.27
N GLY A 42 -7.61 -9.34 -20.38
CA GLY A 42 -7.10 -8.51 -21.48
C GLY A 42 -7.48 -7.03 -21.37
N LYS A 43 -8.04 -6.59 -20.23
CA LYS A 43 -8.42 -5.20 -19.96
C LYS A 43 -7.23 -4.43 -19.39
N PHE A 44 -6.24 -4.18 -20.25
CA PHE A 44 -4.96 -3.63 -19.79
C PHE A 44 -5.03 -2.19 -19.32
N ASP A 45 -5.89 -1.35 -19.91
CA ASP A 45 -6.08 0.04 -19.46
C ASP A 45 -6.65 0.08 -18.04
N GLU A 46 -7.67 -0.74 -17.76
CA GLU A 46 -8.24 -0.89 -16.42
C GLU A 46 -7.21 -1.43 -15.43
N ALA A 47 -6.38 -2.40 -15.85
CA ALA A 47 -5.31 -2.91 -15.00
C ALA A 47 -4.30 -1.82 -14.59
N GLN A 48 -3.91 -0.95 -15.52
CA GLN A 48 -3.00 0.17 -15.23
C GLN A 48 -3.65 1.23 -14.33
N GLU A 49 -4.93 1.53 -14.55
CA GLU A 49 -5.69 2.43 -13.67
C GLU A 49 -5.72 1.89 -12.23
N LYS A 50 -5.99 0.59 -12.05
CA LYS A 50 -6.01 -0.07 -10.74
C LYS A 50 -4.66 -0.09 -10.04
N LEU A 51 -3.56 -0.31 -10.78
CA LEU A 51 -2.21 -0.20 -10.22
C LEU A 51 -1.89 1.23 -9.75
N LYS A 52 -2.37 2.24 -10.49
CA LYS A 52 -2.20 3.63 -10.10
C LYS A 52 -3.00 3.99 -8.85
N GLU A 53 -4.26 3.56 -8.77
CA GLU A 53 -5.08 3.73 -7.56
C GLU A 53 -4.40 3.03 -6.35
N ALA A 54 -3.81 1.85 -6.56
CA ALA A 54 -3.06 1.14 -5.52
C ALA A 54 -1.84 1.96 -5.04
N ASP A 55 -1.09 2.57 -5.96
CA ASP A 55 0.05 3.45 -5.64
C ASP A 55 -0.38 4.68 -4.83
N GLU A 56 -1.50 5.30 -5.17
CA GLU A 56 -2.02 6.46 -4.45
C GLU A 56 -2.38 6.08 -3.00
N ALA A 57 -3.04 4.94 -2.79
CA ALA A 57 -3.34 4.42 -1.46
C ALA A 57 -2.05 4.04 -0.68
N LEU A 58 -1.06 3.43 -1.34
CA LEU A 58 0.23 3.12 -0.73
C LEU A 58 0.99 4.37 -0.31
N LEU A 59 0.97 5.43 -1.11
CA LEU A 59 1.67 6.68 -0.82
C LEU A 59 1.13 7.31 0.47
N GLU A 60 -0.18 7.32 0.66
CA GLU A 60 -0.81 7.84 1.88
C GLU A 60 -0.41 7.03 3.13
N ALA A 61 -0.45 5.71 3.03
CA ALA A 61 0.01 4.83 4.10
C ALA A 61 1.51 5.01 4.39
N HIS A 62 2.34 5.03 3.36
CA HIS A 62 3.79 5.14 3.48
C HIS A 62 4.21 6.47 4.12
N ASN A 63 3.50 7.57 3.83
CA ASN A 63 3.74 8.85 4.50
C ASN A 63 3.50 8.74 6.01
N SER A 64 2.42 8.07 6.42
CA SER A 64 2.12 7.83 7.84
C SER A 64 3.17 6.95 8.52
N GLN A 65 3.65 5.91 7.82
CA GLN A 65 4.75 5.06 8.32
C GLN A 65 6.04 5.87 8.48
N THR A 66 6.38 6.69 7.49
CA THR A 66 7.58 7.53 7.51
C THR A 66 7.55 8.51 8.67
N GLU A 67 6.40 9.12 8.94
CA GLU A 67 6.23 10.01 10.09
C GLU A 67 6.44 9.28 11.43
N MET A 68 5.88 8.08 11.60
CA MET A 68 6.12 7.26 12.80
C MET A 68 7.60 6.95 13.01
N LEU A 69 8.31 6.54 11.95
CA LEU A 69 9.76 6.27 12.01
C LEU A 69 10.56 7.54 12.34
N ALA A 70 10.18 8.70 11.78
CA ALA A 70 10.83 9.97 12.05
C ALA A 70 10.63 10.41 13.52
N GLN A 71 9.43 10.21 14.08
CA GLN A 71 9.16 10.49 15.49
C GLN A 71 9.99 9.60 16.42
N GLU A 72 10.07 8.30 16.12
CA GLU A 72 10.88 7.36 16.89
C GLU A 72 12.37 7.75 16.85
N ALA A 73 12.90 8.07 15.67
CA ALA A 73 14.29 8.51 15.49
C ALA A 73 14.59 9.85 16.20
N ALA A 74 13.59 10.73 16.35
CA ALA A 74 13.70 11.98 17.10
C ALA A 74 13.66 11.80 18.63
N GLY A 75 13.52 10.56 19.12
CA GLY A 75 13.48 10.23 20.55
C GLY A 75 12.07 10.25 21.15
N HIS A 76 11.02 10.33 20.32
CA HIS A 76 9.65 10.16 20.78
C HIS A 76 9.27 8.67 20.66
N PRO A 77 9.17 7.93 21.78
CA PRO A 77 8.90 6.50 21.73
C PRO A 77 7.53 6.22 21.10
N VAL A 78 7.49 5.28 20.16
CA VAL A 78 6.27 4.72 19.58
C VAL A 78 5.88 3.50 20.41
N GLU A 79 4.64 3.44 20.91
CA GLU A 79 4.20 2.28 21.70
C GLU A 79 3.96 1.06 20.79
N VAL A 80 4.80 0.03 20.88
CA VAL A 80 4.64 -1.16 20.03
C VAL A 80 3.59 -2.10 20.61
N HIS A 81 2.38 -2.06 20.04
CA HIS A 81 1.29 -3.01 20.29
C HIS A 81 1.08 -3.94 19.09
N LEU A 82 0.35 -5.04 19.30
CA LEU A 82 0.00 -5.99 18.22
C LEU A 82 -0.60 -5.28 17.00
N LEU A 83 -1.43 -4.26 17.22
CA LEU A 83 -2.09 -3.52 16.15
C LEU A 83 -1.11 -2.64 15.35
N THR A 84 -0.10 -2.08 16.00
CA THR A 84 0.97 -1.33 15.34
C THR A 84 1.85 -2.26 14.51
N VAL A 85 2.19 -3.45 15.01
CA VAL A 85 2.90 -4.45 14.20
C VAL A 85 2.05 -4.87 13.00
N HIS A 86 0.77 -5.18 13.23
CA HIS A 86 -0.15 -5.59 12.19
C HIS A 86 -0.35 -4.53 11.09
N SER A 87 -0.37 -3.25 11.45
CA SER A 87 -0.50 -2.16 10.47
C SER A 87 0.74 -2.03 9.58
N GLN A 88 1.94 -2.22 10.15
CA GLN A 88 3.20 -2.26 9.41
C GLN A 88 3.25 -3.48 8.47
N ASP A 89 2.79 -4.65 8.93
CA ASP A 89 2.66 -5.86 8.10
C ASP A 89 1.72 -5.63 6.91
N HIS A 90 0.57 -4.98 7.14
CA HIS A 90 -0.38 -4.63 6.10
C HIS A 90 0.26 -3.77 5.01
N LEU A 91 0.98 -2.71 5.40
CA LEU A 91 1.64 -1.80 4.47
C LEU A 91 2.74 -2.52 3.69
N MET A 92 3.70 -3.16 4.37
CA MET A 92 4.83 -3.80 3.68
C MET A 92 4.40 -4.94 2.77
N ASN A 93 3.38 -5.70 3.17
CA ASN A 93 2.78 -6.70 2.29
C ASN A 93 2.09 -6.04 1.08
N ALA A 94 1.39 -4.92 1.26
CA ALA A 94 0.72 -4.24 0.15
C ALA A 94 1.72 -3.67 -0.87
N ILE A 95 2.83 -3.07 -0.41
CA ILE A 95 3.93 -2.60 -1.27
C ILE A 95 4.46 -3.75 -2.11
N THR A 96 4.90 -4.83 -1.46
CA THR A 96 5.47 -6.01 -2.13
C THR A 96 4.47 -6.62 -3.11
N PHE A 97 3.20 -6.67 -2.73
CA PHE A 97 2.15 -7.25 -3.57
C PHE A 97 1.84 -6.39 -4.79
N LYS A 98 1.83 -5.07 -4.66
CA LYS A 98 1.64 -4.15 -5.79
C LYS A 98 2.79 -4.25 -6.78
N ASP A 99 4.03 -4.33 -6.30
CA ASP A 99 5.20 -4.49 -7.18
C ASP A 99 5.08 -5.79 -7.99
N LEU A 100 4.73 -6.90 -7.31
CA LEU A 100 4.50 -8.17 -7.99
C LEU A 100 3.29 -8.13 -8.94
N ALA A 101 2.23 -7.41 -8.58
CA ALA A 101 1.06 -7.24 -9.45
C ALA A 101 1.43 -6.52 -10.75
N GLY A 102 2.30 -5.51 -10.69
CA GLY A 102 2.86 -4.85 -11.88
C GLY A 102 3.54 -5.84 -12.83
N GLU A 103 4.43 -6.68 -12.30
CA GLU A 103 5.11 -7.72 -13.10
C GLU A 103 4.12 -8.73 -13.70
N VAL A 104 3.10 -9.15 -12.94
CA VAL A 104 2.07 -10.06 -13.44
C VAL A 104 1.23 -9.43 -14.55
N VAL A 105 0.86 -8.15 -14.41
CA VAL A 105 0.15 -7.40 -15.46
C VAL A 105 1.00 -7.31 -16.73
N ALA A 106 2.29 -6.99 -16.59
CA ALA A 106 3.22 -6.94 -17.72
C ALA A 106 3.36 -8.28 -18.45
N ILE A 107 3.46 -9.39 -17.70
CA ILE A 107 3.47 -10.75 -18.27
C ILE A 107 2.19 -11.01 -19.08
N HIS A 108 1.01 -10.61 -18.57
CA HIS A 108 -0.24 -10.80 -19.29
C HIS A 108 -0.32 -9.97 -20.58
N GLN A 109 0.25 -8.75 -20.59
CA GLN A 109 0.37 -7.92 -21.80
C GLN A 109 1.26 -8.61 -22.86
N GLU A 110 2.46 -9.06 -22.47
CA GLU A 110 3.39 -9.74 -23.39
C GLU A 110 2.78 -11.03 -23.97
N LEU A 111 2.08 -11.81 -23.14
CA LEU A 111 1.36 -13.00 -23.59
C LEU A 111 0.26 -12.67 -24.61
N ALA A 112 -0.44 -11.53 -24.46
CA ALA A 112 -1.45 -11.12 -25.42
C ALA A 112 -0.83 -10.71 -26.76
N GLU A 113 0.30 -10.00 -26.76
CA GLU A 113 1.05 -9.65 -27.96
C GLU A 113 1.56 -10.89 -28.71
N ILE A 114 2.10 -11.88 -27.99
CA ILE A 114 2.58 -13.13 -28.58
C ILE A 114 1.41 -13.89 -29.23
N LYS A 115 0.25 -13.97 -28.56
CA LYS A 115 -0.95 -14.61 -29.11
C LYS A 115 -1.45 -13.90 -30.37
N ALA A 116 -1.39 -12.57 -30.42
CA ALA A 116 -1.75 -11.80 -31.61
C ALA A 116 -0.82 -12.13 -32.79
N LYS A 117 0.50 -12.14 -32.57
CA LYS A 117 1.49 -12.49 -33.61
C LYS A 117 1.38 -13.92 -34.13
N LEU A 118 0.93 -14.86 -33.29
CA LEU A 118 0.72 -16.26 -33.70
C LEU A 118 -0.60 -16.47 -34.46
N ALA A 119 -1.53 -15.52 -34.39
CA ALA A 119 -2.80 -15.55 -35.09
C ALA A 119 -2.73 -14.93 -36.51
N GLU A 120 -1.63 -14.26 -36.83
CA GLU A 120 -1.27 -13.75 -38.17
C GLU A 120 -0.59 -14.84 -39.02
#